data_AF-A0A081N5N8-F1
#
_entry.id   AF-A0A081N5N8-F1
#
_cell.length_a   1.000
_cell.length_b   1.000
_cell.length_c   1.000
_cell.angle_alpha   90.00
_cell.angle_beta   90.00
_cell.angle_gamma   90.00
#
_symmetry.space_group_name_H-M   'P 1'
#
loop_
_entity.id
_entity.type
_entity.pdbx_description
1 polymer ?
#
loop_
_entity_poly.entity_id
_entity_poly.type
_entity_poly.pdbx_seq_one_letter_code
_entity_poly.pdbx_strand_id
1 'polypeptide(L)'
;MEFDSEDNLIYQNSWVTSLTLHNYLYCMKVMRAGRAKWSIENETFNTLKNLGYSLEHNYGHGEENLSSNFACLMFLAFFIDQIVELADPLFNKALQANKRKKRLWEIQRNFFEIFVISSWVLFMKSLVLLGAPEPKKKGKRVKPEEQQIRKMISIRSLFPDTA
;
A
#
# COMPACT_ATOMS: atom_id res chain seq x y z
N MET A 1 18.68 -18.17 -20.45
CA MET A 1 18.22 -19.34 -19.68
C MET A 1 18.76 -19.21 -18.27
N GLU A 2 17.97 -19.55 -17.28
CA GLU A 2 18.42 -19.67 -15.88
C GLU A 2 18.22 -21.12 -15.45
N PHE A 3 19.16 -21.63 -14.68
CA PHE A 3 19.16 -22.99 -14.15
C PHE A 3 19.22 -22.92 -12.62
N ASP A 4 18.62 -23.88 -11.93
CA ASP A 4 18.75 -24.01 -10.47
C ASP A 4 20.09 -24.65 -10.06
N SER A 5 20.29 -24.90 -8.76
CA SER A 5 21.48 -25.56 -8.23
C SER A 5 21.62 -27.03 -8.65
N GLU A 6 20.56 -27.63 -9.18
CA GLU A 6 20.49 -29.01 -9.66
C GLU A 6 20.54 -29.06 -11.20
N ASP A 7 20.88 -27.94 -11.85
CA ASP A 7 20.99 -27.77 -13.30
C ASP A 7 19.64 -27.94 -14.06
N ASN A 8 18.52 -27.79 -13.36
CA ASN A 8 17.20 -27.78 -13.99
C ASN A 8 16.92 -26.40 -14.58
N LEU A 9 16.44 -26.35 -15.83
CA LEU A 9 16.03 -25.12 -16.49
C LEU A 9 14.81 -24.51 -15.76
N ILE A 10 15.02 -23.41 -15.04
CA ILE A 10 13.96 -22.69 -14.32
C ILE A 10 13.34 -21.56 -15.14
N TYR A 11 14.07 -21.03 -16.13
CA TYR A 11 13.56 -19.93 -16.95
C TYR A 11 14.20 -19.92 -18.35
N GLN A 12 13.36 -19.85 -19.37
CA GLN A 12 13.78 -19.59 -20.75
C GLN A 12 12.88 -18.52 -21.35
N ASN A 13 13.47 -17.63 -22.16
CA ASN A 13 12.69 -16.75 -23.01
C ASN A 13 13.31 -16.65 -24.40
N SER A 14 12.55 -16.04 -25.31
CA SER A 14 13.00 -15.67 -26.64
C SER A 14 12.33 -14.35 -27.01
N TRP A 15 13.06 -13.49 -27.72
CA TRP A 15 12.57 -12.16 -28.08
C TRP A 15 12.73 -11.90 -29.55
N VAL A 16 11.75 -11.17 -30.09
CA VAL A 16 11.78 -10.61 -31.43
C VAL A 16 11.89 -9.11 -31.28
N THR A 17 12.85 -8.49 -31.95
CA THR A 17 13.05 -7.04 -31.90
C THR A 17 13.46 -6.52 -33.27
N SER A 18 12.97 -5.33 -33.61
CA SER A 18 13.43 -4.56 -34.77
C SER A 18 14.72 -3.78 -34.48
N LEU A 19 15.17 -3.75 -33.22
CA LEU A 19 16.42 -3.11 -32.84
C LEU A 19 17.62 -3.90 -33.37
N THR A 20 18.58 -3.21 -33.98
CA THR A 20 19.79 -3.85 -34.47
C THR A 20 20.70 -4.26 -33.31
N LEU A 21 21.03 -5.55 -33.25
CA LEU A 21 21.86 -6.14 -32.20
C LEU A 21 23.33 -6.21 -32.67
N HIS A 22 24.08 -5.13 -32.44
CA HIS A 22 25.45 -5.02 -32.95
C HIS A 22 26.50 -5.79 -32.13
N ASN A 23 26.27 -5.97 -30.83
CA ASN A 23 27.18 -6.68 -29.95
C ASN A 23 26.47 -7.18 -28.69
N TYR A 24 27.21 -7.94 -27.89
CA TYR A 24 26.74 -8.50 -26.62
C TYR A 24 26.11 -7.45 -25.67
N LEU A 25 26.65 -6.23 -25.58
CA LEU A 25 26.11 -5.19 -24.70
C LEU A 25 24.70 -4.75 -25.12
N TYR A 26 24.42 -4.68 -26.43
CA TYR A 26 23.07 -4.39 -26.94
C TYR A 26 22.10 -5.54 -26.64
N CYS A 27 22.54 -6.79 -26.83
CA CYS A 27 21.76 -7.96 -26.42
C CYS A 27 21.43 -7.91 -24.92
N MET A 28 22.38 -7.53 -24.07
CA MET A 28 22.17 -7.38 -22.63
C MET A 28 21.21 -6.24 -22.27
N LYS A 29 21.18 -5.14 -23.04
CA LYS A 29 20.21 -4.05 -22.85
C LYS A 29 18.79 -4.48 -23.20
N VAL A 30 18.61 -5.12 -24.36
CA VAL A 30 17.33 -5.73 -24.73
C VAL A 30 16.92 -6.75 -23.68
N MET A 31 17.91 -7.45 -23.11
CA MET A 31 17.68 -8.42 -22.06
C MET A 31 17.10 -7.84 -20.78
N ARG A 32 17.72 -6.77 -20.30
CA ARG A 32 17.22 -6.03 -19.14
C ARG A 32 15.85 -5.43 -19.40
N ALA A 33 15.59 -4.91 -20.60
CA ALA A 33 14.29 -4.36 -20.96
C ALA A 33 13.18 -5.44 -20.95
N GLY A 34 13.44 -6.61 -21.53
CA GLY A 34 12.48 -7.71 -21.51
C GLY A 34 12.20 -8.23 -20.09
N ARG A 35 13.21 -8.24 -19.20
CA ARG A 35 13.01 -8.57 -17.78
C ARG A 35 12.25 -7.48 -17.01
N ALA A 36 12.50 -6.22 -17.32
CA ALA A 36 11.73 -5.11 -16.76
C ALA A 36 10.24 -5.22 -17.14
N LYS A 37 9.90 -5.60 -18.38
CA LYS A 37 8.51 -5.87 -18.78
C LYS A 37 7.85 -6.91 -17.87
N TRP A 38 8.54 -8.01 -17.60
CA TRP A 38 8.02 -9.06 -16.71
C TRP A 38 7.80 -8.56 -15.28
N SER A 39 8.74 -7.78 -14.73
CA SER A 39 8.57 -7.17 -13.41
C SER A 39 7.39 -6.17 -13.37
N ILE A 40 7.22 -5.34 -14.40
CA ILE A 40 6.06 -4.44 -14.53
C ILE A 40 4.74 -5.24 -14.52
N GLU A 41 4.68 -6.34 -15.28
CA GLU A 41 3.49 -7.21 -15.33
C GLU A 41 3.21 -7.91 -13.99
N ASN A 42 4.25 -8.47 -13.37
CA ASN A 42 4.09 -9.30 -12.19
C ASN A 42 3.94 -8.50 -10.88
N GLU A 43 4.52 -7.30 -10.80
CA GLU A 43 4.47 -6.46 -9.61
C GLU A 43 3.45 -5.33 -9.78
N THR A 44 3.66 -4.45 -10.76
CA THR A 44 2.83 -3.25 -10.94
C THR A 44 1.43 -3.61 -11.40
N PHE A 45 1.27 -4.36 -12.50
CA PHE A 45 -0.06 -4.73 -12.97
C PHE A 45 -0.79 -5.61 -11.96
N ASN A 46 -0.12 -6.57 -11.32
CA ASN A 46 -0.72 -7.36 -10.26
C ASN A 46 -1.23 -6.47 -9.08
N THR A 47 -0.47 -5.44 -8.70
CA THR A 47 -0.90 -4.46 -7.69
C THR A 47 -2.14 -3.69 -8.14
N LEU A 48 -2.13 -3.15 -9.36
CA LEU A 48 -3.23 -2.38 -9.91
C LEU A 48 -4.52 -3.21 -10.06
N LYS A 49 -4.38 -4.51 -10.28
CA LYS A 49 -5.50 -5.45 -10.38
C LYS A 49 -6.03 -5.90 -9.02
N ASN A 50 -5.13 -6.32 -8.12
CA ASN A 50 -5.50 -7.08 -6.93
C ASN A 50 -5.42 -6.31 -5.60
N LEU A 51 -4.75 -5.15 -5.55
CA LEU A 51 -4.53 -4.42 -4.30
C LEU A 51 -5.49 -3.24 -4.09
N GLY A 52 -6.55 -3.12 -4.89
CA GLY A 52 -7.65 -2.18 -4.64
C GLY A 52 -7.76 -0.99 -5.59
N TYR A 53 -7.00 -0.99 -6.69
CA TYR A 53 -7.11 0.02 -7.77
C TYR A 53 -8.07 -0.40 -8.90
N SER A 54 -8.55 -1.65 -8.89
CA SER A 54 -9.59 -2.14 -9.81
C SER A 54 -9.31 -1.93 -11.30
N LEU A 55 -8.05 -1.99 -11.73
CA LEU A 55 -7.67 -1.76 -13.13
C LEU A 55 -8.38 -2.70 -14.13
N GLU A 56 -8.80 -3.90 -13.71
CA GLU A 56 -9.53 -4.82 -14.59
C GLU A 56 -10.98 -4.42 -14.84
N HIS A 57 -11.52 -3.48 -14.05
CA HIS A 57 -12.90 -3.06 -14.16
C HIS A 57 -13.02 -1.81 -15.02
N ASN A 58 -13.82 -1.90 -16.08
CA ASN A 58 -14.14 -0.74 -16.90
C ASN A 58 -15.33 0.02 -16.30
N TYR A 59 -15.04 1.16 -15.68
CA TYR A 59 -16.05 2.01 -15.02
C TYR A 59 -16.82 2.94 -15.97
N GLY A 60 -16.55 2.91 -17.28
CA GLY A 60 -17.09 3.89 -18.24
C GLY A 60 -17.81 3.28 -19.43
N HIS A 61 -18.53 2.17 -19.24
CA HIS A 61 -19.31 1.56 -20.31
C HIS A 61 -20.39 2.49 -20.87
N GLY A 62 -20.41 2.65 -22.20
CA GLY A 62 -21.49 3.37 -22.91
C GLY A 62 -21.29 4.88 -23.07
N GLU A 63 -20.25 5.46 -22.46
CA GLU A 63 -19.97 6.90 -22.50
C GLU A 63 -18.61 7.21 -23.11
N GLU A 64 -18.55 8.26 -23.93
CA GLU A 64 -17.31 8.68 -24.59
C GLU A 64 -16.28 9.16 -23.56
N ASN A 65 -15.04 8.66 -23.65
CA ASN A 65 -13.90 9.01 -22.78
C ASN A 65 -14.01 8.64 -21.28
N LEU A 66 -15.18 8.25 -20.77
CA LEU A 66 -15.38 7.99 -19.34
C LEU A 66 -14.49 6.86 -18.81
N SER A 67 -14.34 5.78 -19.59
CA SER A 67 -13.46 4.66 -19.27
C SER A 67 -11.99 5.09 -19.18
N SER A 68 -11.56 5.95 -20.09
CA SER A 68 -10.20 6.50 -20.13
C SER A 68 -9.95 7.44 -18.95
N ASN A 69 -10.91 8.30 -18.62
CA ASN A 69 -10.81 9.20 -17.46
C ASN A 69 -10.68 8.43 -16.15
N PHE A 70 -11.48 7.38 -15.93
CA PHE A 70 -11.35 6.55 -14.73
C PHE A 70 -10.02 5.80 -14.67
N ALA A 71 -9.52 5.29 -15.81
CA ALA A 71 -8.19 4.70 -15.86
C ALA A 71 -7.10 5.73 -15.49
N CYS A 72 -7.17 6.96 -16.01
CA CYS A 72 -6.24 8.04 -15.67
C CYS A 72 -6.31 8.41 -14.18
N LEU A 73 -7.50 8.54 -13.59
CA LEU A 73 -7.67 8.84 -12.16
C LEU A 73 -7.14 7.72 -11.28
N MET A 74 -7.34 6.46 -11.67
CA MET A 74 -6.78 5.30 -10.99
C MET A 74 -5.25 5.33 -11.04
N PHE A 75 -4.64 5.59 -12.20
CA PHE A 75 -3.18 5.72 -12.31
C PHE A 75 -2.64 6.89 -11.49
N LEU A 76 -3.37 8.01 -11.44
CA LEU A 76 -3.00 9.16 -10.60
C LEU A 76 -3.03 8.80 -9.11
N ALA A 77 -4.07 8.10 -8.65
CA ALA A 77 -4.15 7.63 -7.27
C ALA A 77 -2.98 6.69 -6.93
N PHE A 78 -2.69 5.72 -7.81
CA PHE A 78 -1.54 4.83 -7.65
C PHE A 78 -0.22 5.61 -7.56
N PHE A 79 -0.03 6.60 -8.43
CA PHE A 79 1.18 7.42 -8.45
C PHE A 79 1.34 8.24 -7.16
N ILE A 80 0.26 8.84 -6.66
CA ILE A 80 0.26 9.56 -5.38
C ILE A 80 0.64 8.62 -4.24
N ASP A 81 0.09 7.41 -4.20
CA ASP A 81 0.43 6.42 -3.17
C ASP A 81 1.92 6.04 -3.22
N GLN A 82 2.51 5.90 -4.43
CA GLN A 82 3.96 5.68 -4.56
C GLN A 82 4.78 6.87 -4.03
N ILE A 83 4.36 8.11 -4.31
CA ILE A 83 5.03 9.31 -3.79
C ILE A 83 4.96 9.33 -2.26
N VAL A 84 3.80 9.08 -1.67
CA VAL A 84 3.61 9.09 -0.21
C VAL A 84 4.47 8.01 0.45
N GLU A 85 4.50 6.80 -0.11
CA GLU A 85 5.34 5.71 0.39
C GLU A 85 6.84 6.03 0.33
N LEU A 86 7.29 6.77 -0.69
CA LEU A 86 8.69 7.20 -0.80
C LEU A 86 9.02 8.39 0.10
N ALA A 87 8.09 9.33 0.28
CA ALA A 87 8.35 10.62 0.90
C ALA A 87 7.97 10.71 2.38
N ASP A 88 7.07 9.85 2.89
CA ASP A 88 6.53 9.95 4.25
C ASP A 88 6.96 8.77 5.15
N PRO A 89 7.95 8.97 6.04
CA PRO A 89 8.36 7.96 7.01
C PRO A 89 7.29 7.59 8.03
N LEU A 90 6.36 8.50 8.36
CA LEU A 90 5.27 8.20 9.30
C LEU A 90 4.22 7.31 8.64
N PHE A 91 3.92 7.54 7.36
CA PHE A 91 3.09 6.63 6.57
C PHE A 91 3.70 5.22 6.55
N ASN A 92 5.00 5.10 6.32
CA ASN A 92 5.70 3.80 6.34
C ASN A 92 5.62 3.10 7.70
N LYS A 93 5.76 3.85 8.80
CA LYS A 93 5.55 3.30 10.15
C LYS A 93 4.10 2.83 10.35
N ALA A 94 3.12 3.58 9.86
CA ALA A 94 1.71 3.22 9.96
C ALA A 94 1.42 1.95 9.14
N LEU A 95 2.01 1.84 7.95
CA LEU A 95 1.92 0.66 7.10
C LEU A 95 2.55 -0.57 7.76
N GLN A 96 3.74 -0.44 8.34
CA GLN A 96 4.41 -1.52 9.08
C GLN A 96 3.57 -2.01 10.26
N ALA A 97 2.97 -1.09 11.03
CA ALA A 97 2.10 -1.44 12.15
C ALA A 97 0.84 -2.19 11.66
N ASN A 98 0.19 -1.71 10.60
CA ASN A 98 -1.05 -2.28 10.08
C ASN A 98 -0.86 -3.46 9.12
N LYS A 99 0.38 -3.80 8.75
CA LYS A 99 0.83 -4.94 7.92
C LYS A 99 0.36 -4.95 6.46
N ARG A 100 -0.82 -4.42 6.14
CA ARG A 100 -1.42 -4.47 4.79
C ARG A 100 -1.88 -3.09 4.35
N LYS A 101 -1.53 -2.67 3.12
CA LYS A 101 -1.93 -1.39 2.52
C LYS A 101 -3.45 -1.20 2.50
N LYS A 102 -4.19 -2.22 2.03
CA LYS A 102 -5.66 -2.20 1.98
C LYS A 102 -6.30 -1.89 3.35
N ARG A 103 -5.81 -2.53 4.42
CA ARG A 103 -6.27 -2.26 5.79
C ARG A 103 -5.96 -0.83 6.21
N LEU A 104 -4.75 -0.35 5.93
CA LEU A 104 -4.37 1.02 6.25
C LEU A 104 -5.30 2.03 5.53
N TRP A 105 -5.61 1.82 4.25
CA TRP A 105 -6.54 2.67 3.51
C TRP A 105 -7.97 2.62 4.06
N GLU A 106 -8.46 1.46 4.46
CA GLU A 106 -9.78 1.32 5.12
C GLU A 106 -9.85 2.14 6.41
N ILE A 107 -8.82 2.08 7.25
CA ILE A 107 -8.76 2.87 8.48
C ILE A 107 -8.68 4.36 8.16
N GLN A 108 -7.88 4.76 7.16
CA GLN A 108 -7.79 6.16 6.73
C GLN A 108 -9.15 6.70 6.28
N ARG A 109 -9.89 5.96 5.44
CA ARG A 109 -11.23 6.34 5.01
C ARG A 109 -12.18 6.51 6.19
N ASN A 110 -12.19 5.57 7.13
CA ASN A 110 -13.02 5.65 8.33
C ASN A 110 -12.68 6.89 9.18
N PHE A 111 -11.40 7.27 9.25
CA PHE A 111 -10.98 8.49 9.95
C PHE A 111 -11.53 9.74 9.27
N PHE A 112 -11.44 9.83 7.95
CA PHE A 112 -11.99 10.96 7.21
C PHE A 112 -13.52 11.04 7.26
N GLU A 113 -14.20 9.91 7.41
CA GLU A 113 -15.66 9.84 7.54
C GLU A 113 -16.15 10.28 8.93
N ILE A 114 -15.39 9.96 9.98
CA ILE A 114 -15.82 10.14 11.38
C ILE A 114 -15.23 11.42 12.00
N PHE A 115 -14.04 11.86 11.57
CA PHE A 115 -13.29 12.94 12.21
C PHE A 115 -12.90 14.05 11.23
N VAL A 116 -12.92 15.29 11.71
CA VAL A 116 -12.27 16.41 11.02
C VAL A 116 -10.77 16.39 11.34
N ILE A 117 -9.94 16.17 10.33
CA ILE A 117 -8.50 16.01 10.48
C ILE A 117 -7.80 17.35 10.25
N SER A 118 -7.26 17.93 11.31
CA SER A 118 -6.55 19.22 11.27
C SER A 118 -5.03 19.09 11.15
N SER A 119 -4.47 17.89 11.37
CA SER A 119 -3.02 17.66 11.34
C SER A 119 -2.67 16.29 10.77
N TRP A 120 -1.88 16.32 9.68
CA TRP A 120 -1.35 15.12 9.04
C TRP A 120 -0.49 14.27 10.00
N VAL A 121 0.34 14.94 10.81
CA VAL A 121 1.22 14.25 11.77
C VAL A 121 0.41 13.52 12.84
N LEU A 122 -0.63 14.16 13.38
CA LEU A 122 -1.49 13.54 14.38
C LEU A 122 -2.26 12.37 13.78
N PHE A 123 -2.81 12.55 12.57
CA PHE A 123 -3.47 11.50 11.82
C PHE A 123 -2.58 10.27 11.63
N MET A 124 -1.38 10.44 11.08
CA MET A 124 -0.45 9.34 10.85
C MET A 124 -0.02 8.65 12.15
N LYS A 125 0.22 9.40 13.23
CA LYS A 125 0.52 8.81 14.55
C LYS A 125 -0.64 7.98 15.09
N SER A 126 -1.89 8.42 14.90
CA SER A 126 -3.07 7.66 15.27
C SER A 126 -3.17 6.33 14.50
N LEU A 127 -2.85 6.34 13.20
CA LEU A 127 -2.81 5.11 12.39
C LEU A 127 -1.72 4.13 12.87
N VAL A 128 -0.54 4.63 13.25
CA VAL A 128 0.52 3.82 13.86
C VAL A 128 0.01 3.15 15.15
N LEU A 129 -0.63 3.94 16.02
CA LEU A 129 -1.12 3.45 17.31
C LEU A 129 -2.20 2.37 17.14
N LEU A 130 -3.12 2.54 16.19
CA LEU A 130 -4.18 1.56 15.90
C LEU A 130 -3.66 0.25 15.32
N GLY A 131 -2.55 0.29 14.60
CA GLY A 131 -1.87 -0.90 14.09
C GLY A 131 -0.93 -1.56 15.09
N ALA A 132 -0.58 -0.88 16.19
CA ALA A 132 0.39 -1.39 17.14
C ALA A 132 -0.14 -2.67 17.81
N PRO A 133 0.71 -3.70 18.01
CA PRO A 133 0.31 -4.86 18.78
C PRO A 133 -0.06 -4.43 20.20
N GLU A 134 -1.16 -4.98 20.72
CA GLU A 134 -1.57 -4.77 22.11
C GLU A 134 -0.37 -4.96 23.05
N PRO A 135 -0.10 -4.02 23.97
CA PRO A 135 1.01 -4.15 24.89
C PRO A 135 0.84 -5.47 25.65
N LYS A 136 1.85 -6.35 25.55
CA LYS A 136 1.87 -7.62 26.29
C LYS A 136 1.49 -7.33 27.74
N LYS A 137 0.39 -7.91 28.23
CA LYS A 137 -0.08 -7.71 29.61
C LYS A 137 1.09 -8.04 30.55
N LYS A 138 1.71 -7.02 31.15
CA LYS A 138 2.52 -7.23 32.35
C LYS A 138 1.55 -7.76 33.39
N GLY A 139 1.70 -9.01 33.80
CA GLY A 139 0.85 -9.64 34.80
C GLY A 139 0.88 -8.84 36.10
N LYS A 140 -0.10 -7.95 36.29
CA LYS A 140 -0.47 -7.39 37.58
C LYS A 140 -1.99 -7.40 37.64
N ARG A 141 -2.55 -8.18 38.57
CA ARG A 141 -3.98 -8.15 38.93
C ARG A 141 -4.30 -6.73 39.39
N VAL A 142 -5.09 -6.01 38.60
CA VAL A 142 -5.68 -4.72 38.99
C VAL A 142 -6.93 -5.04 39.81
N LYS A 143 -7.06 -4.43 40.99
CA LYS A 143 -8.21 -4.67 41.88
C LYS A 143 -9.51 -4.14 41.24
N PRO A 144 -10.67 -4.76 41.50
CA PRO A 144 -11.94 -4.41 40.85
C PRO A 144 -12.30 -2.91 40.98
N GLU A 145 -11.97 -2.31 42.11
CA GLU A 145 -12.17 -0.88 42.43
C GLU A 145 -11.40 0.08 41.50
N GLU A 146 -10.18 -0.27 41.08
CA GLU A 146 -9.38 0.54 40.14
C GLU A 146 -9.90 0.46 38.69
N GLN A 147 -10.62 -0.60 38.37
CA GLN A 147 -11.14 -0.86 37.03
C GLN A 147 -12.37 0.01 36.71
N GLN A 148 -13.14 0.37 37.74
CA GLN A 148 -14.30 1.25 37.63
C GLN A 148 -13.90 2.72 37.45
N ILE A 149 -12.85 3.17 38.16
CA ILE A 149 -12.28 4.51 38.04
C ILE A 149 -11.64 4.73 36.65
N ARG A 150 -10.94 3.72 36.11
CA ARG A 150 -10.35 3.80 34.76
C ARG A 150 -11.38 3.94 33.63
N LYS A 151 -12.54 3.30 33.75
CA LYS A 151 -13.63 3.45 32.76
C LYS A 151 -14.22 4.86 32.74
N MET A 152 -14.31 5.53 33.91
CA MET A 152 -14.79 6.91 33.99
C MET A 152 -13.78 7.93 33.45
N ILE A 153 -12.48 7.71 33.65
CA ILE A 153 -11.44 8.65 33.19
C ILE A 153 -11.23 8.57 31.66
N SER A 154 -11.32 7.36 31.08
CA SER A 154 -11.03 7.13 29.65
C SER A 154 -12.00 7.84 28.69
N ILE A 155 -13.24 8.11 29.09
CA ILE A 155 -14.21 8.81 28.23
C ILE A 155 -13.98 10.33 28.30
N ARG A 156 -13.62 10.87 29.48
CA ARG A 156 -13.32 12.29 29.66
C ARG A 156 -12.00 12.73 29.03
N SER A 157 -11.00 11.85 28.95
CA SER A 157 -9.70 12.18 28.32
C SER A 157 -9.74 12.21 26.79
N LEU A 158 -10.82 11.74 26.18
CA LEU A 158 -10.99 11.76 24.71
C LEU A 158 -11.49 13.11 24.19
N PHE A 159 -12.04 13.97 25.06
CA PHE A 159 -12.52 15.31 24.70
C PHE A 159 -12.21 16.29 25.85
N PRO A 160 -11.00 16.85 25.92
CA PRO A 160 -10.64 17.79 26.98
C PRO A 160 -11.33 19.16 26.83
N ASP A 161 -11.70 19.55 25.61
CA ASP A 161 -12.13 20.91 25.27
C ASP A 161 -13.44 20.93 24.45
N THR A 162 -14.55 20.56 25.08
CA THR A 162 -15.87 21.03 24.68
C THR A 162 -16.50 21.77 25.85
N ALA A 163 -16.18 23.07 25.92
CA ALA A 163 -16.95 24.10 26.58
C ALA A 163 -17.36 25.13 25.52
#